data_AF-R1EHZ2-F1
#
_entry.id   AF-R1EHZ2-F1
#
_cell.length_a   1.000
_cell.length_b   1.000
_cell.length_c   1.000
_cell.angle_alpha   90.00
_cell.angle_beta   90.00
_cell.angle_gamma   90.00
#
_symmetry.space_group_name_H-M   'P 1'
#
loop_
_entity.id
_entity.type
_entity.pdbx_description
1 polymer ?
#
loop_
_entity_poly.entity_id
_entity_poly.type
_entity_poly.pdbx_seq_one_letter_code
_entity_poly.pdbx_strand_id
1 'polypeptide(L)'
;MVFTSTLVVIGSLMATLALKVQHLGVENMLWYLTVVRGVAGVGVGGEFPSGATAACEGMEDYNPANRGPVFVMATTFITCWGGPVCIFVFLMTLIGSSNNLTTAYVSVNTISVLLPLFVFLFRLRMEDSKLFQRSNFKSTKTVSIPLRLILKRYWLRLAGTGGAFFIYDFVNFPNSIMSSTIINSLVPGKALQTVALWQLILSLMTLPGVFVGIFLVNRIGRRWTGILGFGGYLLVGLVVGCSFAEITQVIPAFVVMYGLMQSLGHMGPGATLGLVSTESYPTAIRGVCYAISAALGKAGAAVGTEVFTPIKENLGQRWTFFFAAIFGAFGMAVYWFLIEDMTEADLLAEDKAFEMYLRENGWSGEMLGEAQEVA
;
A
#
# COMPACT_ATOMS: atom_id res chain seq x y z
N MET A 1 10.45 -5.24 13.51
CA MET A 1 10.94 -4.21 12.57
C MET A 1 12.37 -4.47 12.09
N VAL A 2 13.35 -4.74 12.97
CA VAL A 2 14.74 -4.99 12.52
C VAL A 2 14.83 -6.19 11.56
N PHE A 3 14.24 -7.34 11.93
CA PHE A 3 14.22 -8.54 11.07
C PHE A 3 13.65 -8.28 9.67
N THR A 4 12.52 -7.58 9.57
CA THR A 4 11.87 -7.26 8.29
C THR A 4 12.75 -6.34 7.45
N SER A 5 13.39 -5.32 8.06
CA SER A 5 14.35 -4.46 7.37
C SER A 5 15.57 -5.22 6.87
N THR A 6 16.07 -6.19 7.63
CA THR A 6 17.16 -7.07 7.20
C THR A 6 16.77 -7.86 5.94
N LEU A 7 15.55 -8.40 5.88
CA LEU A 7 15.07 -9.11 4.68
C LEU A 7 14.98 -8.18 3.46
N VAL A 8 14.55 -6.93 3.63
CA VAL A 8 14.52 -5.93 2.54
C VAL A 8 15.92 -5.67 2.01
N VAL A 9 16.90 -5.43 2.91
CA VAL A 9 18.29 -5.17 2.52
C VAL A 9 18.91 -6.37 1.82
N ILE A 10 18.80 -7.57 2.40
CA ILE A 10 19.36 -8.80 1.83
C ILE A 10 18.71 -9.11 0.48
N GLY A 11 17.37 -9.08 0.39
CA GLY A 11 16.66 -9.35 -0.86
C GLY A 11 17.00 -8.33 -1.95
N SER A 12 17.10 -7.05 -1.62
CA SER A 12 17.47 -6.01 -2.59
C SER A 12 18.92 -6.16 -3.07
N LEU A 13 19.85 -6.50 -2.17
CA LEU A 13 21.26 -6.72 -2.51
C LEU A 13 21.44 -7.96 -3.37
N MET A 14 20.77 -9.07 -3.04
CA MET A 14 20.80 -10.27 -3.85
C MET A 14 20.20 -10.04 -5.24
N ALA A 15 19.21 -9.16 -5.40
CA ALA A 15 18.60 -8.88 -6.70
C ALA A 15 19.60 -8.26 -7.70
N THR A 16 20.65 -7.58 -7.22
CA THR A 16 21.75 -7.05 -8.05
C THR A 16 22.53 -8.15 -8.75
N LEU A 17 22.58 -9.35 -8.17
CA LEU A 17 23.36 -10.49 -8.66
C LEU A 17 22.60 -11.36 -9.64
N ALA A 18 21.32 -11.06 -9.93
CA ALA A 18 20.48 -11.90 -10.79
C ALA A 18 21.12 -12.19 -12.16
N LEU A 19 21.68 -11.17 -12.83
CA LEU A 19 22.34 -11.34 -14.14
C LEU A 19 23.61 -12.18 -14.08
N LYS A 20 24.23 -12.35 -12.89
CA LYS A 20 25.38 -13.26 -12.72
C LYS A 20 24.95 -14.72 -12.70
N VAL A 21 23.70 -15.03 -12.40
CA VAL A 21 23.14 -16.40 -12.39
C VAL A 21 22.79 -16.89 -13.80
N GLN A 22 22.75 -15.99 -14.79
CA GLN A 22 22.36 -16.31 -16.17
C GLN A 22 23.18 -17.43 -16.83
N HIS A 23 24.46 -17.63 -16.42
CA HIS A 23 25.31 -18.71 -16.93
C HIS A 23 24.77 -20.12 -16.61
N LEU A 24 23.91 -20.26 -15.59
CA LEU A 24 23.24 -21.51 -15.23
C LEU A 24 21.93 -21.73 -16.01
N GLY A 25 21.54 -20.80 -16.89
CA GLY A 25 20.29 -20.84 -17.65
C GLY A 25 19.31 -19.73 -17.25
N VAL A 26 18.48 -19.30 -18.21
CA VAL A 26 17.49 -18.22 -18.04
C VAL A 26 16.43 -18.61 -17.00
N GLU A 27 15.98 -19.87 -17.00
CA GLU A 27 15.00 -20.36 -16.02
C GLU A 27 15.53 -20.26 -14.58
N ASN A 28 16.78 -20.68 -14.36
CA ASN A 28 17.43 -20.58 -13.05
C ASN A 28 17.61 -19.13 -12.60
N MET A 29 17.90 -18.22 -13.53
CA MET A 29 17.94 -16.78 -13.25
C MET A 29 16.56 -16.24 -12.83
N LEU A 30 15.48 -16.66 -13.50
CA LEU A 30 14.12 -16.24 -13.16
C LEU A 30 13.67 -16.81 -11.80
N TRP A 31 13.99 -18.06 -11.49
CA TRP A 31 13.74 -18.64 -10.16
C TRP A 31 14.53 -17.93 -9.07
N TYR A 32 15.81 -17.66 -9.31
CA TYR A 32 16.63 -16.86 -8.39
C TYR A 32 15.99 -15.50 -8.11
N LEU A 33 15.58 -14.79 -9.17
CA LEU A 33 14.92 -13.49 -9.03
C LEU A 33 13.60 -13.61 -8.26
N THR A 34 12.82 -14.66 -8.51
CA THR A 34 11.55 -14.93 -7.82
C THR A 34 11.76 -15.12 -6.32
N VAL A 35 12.72 -15.97 -5.91
CA VAL A 35 13.02 -16.21 -4.50
C VAL A 35 13.50 -14.93 -3.82
N VAL A 36 14.46 -14.24 -4.44
CA VAL A 36 15.07 -13.04 -3.87
C VAL A 36 14.09 -11.88 -3.76
N ARG A 37 13.24 -11.67 -4.78
CA ARG A 37 12.14 -10.68 -4.72
C ARG A 37 11.07 -11.10 -3.72
N GLY A 38 10.82 -12.39 -3.55
CA GLY A 38 9.97 -12.93 -2.48
C GLY A 38 10.49 -12.58 -1.08
N VAL A 39 11.80 -12.74 -0.84
CA VAL A 39 12.44 -12.34 0.44
C VAL A 39 12.28 -10.84 0.69
N ALA A 40 12.58 -10.00 -0.31
CA ALA A 40 12.36 -8.55 -0.19
C ALA A 40 10.87 -8.22 0.04
N GLY A 41 9.96 -8.92 -0.64
CA GLY A 41 8.52 -8.78 -0.50
C GLY A 41 8.00 -9.10 0.90
N VAL A 42 8.48 -10.18 1.52
CA VAL A 42 8.19 -10.51 2.93
C VAL A 42 8.70 -9.40 3.87
N GLY A 43 9.90 -8.87 3.60
CA GLY A 43 10.45 -7.73 4.32
C GLY A 43 9.54 -6.50 4.26
N VAL A 44 9.23 -6.03 3.04
CA VAL A 44 8.35 -4.87 2.81
C VAL A 44 6.95 -5.09 3.39
N GLY A 45 6.40 -6.29 3.24
CA GLY A 45 5.10 -6.66 3.78
C GLY A 45 5.02 -6.61 5.31
N GLY A 46 6.14 -6.84 6.01
CA GLY A 46 6.22 -6.66 7.46
C GLY A 46 6.46 -5.20 7.89
N GLU A 47 7.17 -4.42 7.08
CA GLU A 47 7.39 -2.99 7.33
C GLU A 47 6.13 -2.15 7.14
N PHE A 48 5.30 -2.49 6.16
CA PHE A 48 4.10 -1.74 5.81
C PHE A 48 3.11 -1.58 6.98
N PRO A 49 2.60 -2.66 7.62
CA PRO A 49 1.68 -2.52 8.75
C PRO A 49 2.38 -1.95 9.99
N SER A 50 3.63 -2.34 10.27
CA SER A 50 4.33 -1.91 11.48
C SER A 50 4.71 -0.43 11.49
N GLY A 51 5.12 0.12 10.35
CA GLY A 51 5.40 1.56 10.21
C GLY A 51 4.12 2.40 10.27
N ALA A 52 3.04 1.91 9.63
CA ALA A 52 1.76 2.58 9.62
C ALA A 52 1.10 2.62 11.01
N THR A 53 1.14 1.52 11.78
CA THR A 53 0.66 1.54 13.18
C THR A 53 1.50 2.46 14.04
N ALA A 54 2.83 2.46 13.90
CA ALA A 54 3.71 3.33 14.66
C ALA A 54 3.43 4.82 14.38
N ALA A 55 3.18 5.20 13.12
CA ALA A 55 2.81 6.56 12.75
C ALA A 55 1.46 6.98 13.35
N CYS A 56 0.47 6.08 13.33
CA CYS A 56 -0.84 6.33 13.92
C CYS A 56 -0.76 6.52 15.44
N GLU A 57 -0.05 5.62 16.12
CA GLU A 57 0.09 5.60 17.58
C GLU A 57 0.91 6.78 18.10
N GLY A 58 2.00 7.14 17.42
CA GLY A 58 2.81 8.30 17.80
C GLY A 58 2.06 9.62 17.67
N MET A 59 1.09 9.71 16.75
CA MET A 59 0.26 10.90 16.59
C MET A 59 -0.87 10.99 17.62
N GLU A 60 -1.35 9.87 18.14
CA GLU A 60 -2.32 9.85 19.23
C GLU A 60 -1.73 10.53 20.48
N ASP A 61 -0.45 10.28 20.77
CA ASP A 61 0.24 10.88 21.93
C ASP A 61 0.49 12.39 21.77
N TYR A 62 0.55 12.91 20.53
CA TYR A 62 0.97 14.29 20.23
C TYR A 62 -0.18 15.19 19.77
N ASN A 63 -0.96 14.76 18.77
CA ASN A 63 -2.06 15.53 18.19
C ASN A 63 -3.12 14.61 17.54
N PRO A 64 -4.10 14.12 18.32
CA PRO A 64 -5.16 13.23 17.84
C PRO A 64 -5.96 13.81 16.66
N ALA A 65 -6.21 15.12 16.67
CA ALA A 65 -7.00 15.79 15.64
C ALA A 65 -6.35 15.69 14.24
N ASN A 66 -5.01 15.63 14.16
CA ASN A 66 -4.27 15.54 12.90
C ASN A 66 -3.73 14.14 12.58
N ARG A 67 -4.22 13.10 13.30
CA ARG A 67 -3.80 11.71 13.10
C ARG A 67 -3.96 11.25 11.65
N GLY A 68 -5.11 11.51 11.04
CA GLY A 68 -5.41 11.12 9.65
C GLY A 68 -4.43 11.71 8.63
N PRO A 69 -4.32 13.04 8.52
CA PRO A 69 -3.40 13.72 7.60
C PRO A 69 -1.95 13.26 7.74
N VAL A 70 -1.45 13.12 8.98
CA VAL A 70 -0.07 12.68 9.22
C VAL A 70 0.12 11.21 8.84
N PHE A 71 -0.86 10.35 9.14
CA PHE A 71 -0.83 8.95 8.70
C PHE A 71 -0.72 8.85 7.17
N VAL A 72 -1.56 9.58 6.43
CA VAL A 72 -1.56 9.59 4.96
C VAL A 72 -0.23 10.12 4.42
N MET A 73 0.33 11.15 5.07
CA MET A 73 1.65 11.68 4.71
C MET A 73 2.78 10.66 4.97
N ALA A 74 2.73 9.91 6.08
CA ALA A 74 3.74 8.93 6.43
C ALA A 74 3.65 7.64 5.59
N THR A 75 2.48 7.33 5.03
CA THR A 75 2.21 6.07 4.33
C THR A 75 1.99 6.28 2.83
N THR A 76 0.83 6.83 2.45
CA THR A 76 0.40 7.00 1.06
C THR A 76 1.31 7.95 0.30
N PHE A 77 1.68 9.09 0.86
CA PHE A 77 2.56 10.05 0.19
C PHE A 77 3.94 9.46 -0.06
N ILE A 78 4.58 8.85 0.94
CA ILE A 78 5.89 8.20 0.75
C ILE A 78 5.81 7.08 -0.28
N THR A 79 4.74 6.30 -0.30
CA THR A 79 4.53 5.23 -1.30
C THR A 79 4.38 5.80 -2.71
N CYS A 80 3.56 6.86 -2.88
CA CYS A 80 3.35 7.50 -4.17
C CYS A 80 4.59 8.26 -4.65
N TRP A 81 5.39 8.81 -3.73
CA TRP A 81 6.67 9.45 -4.03
C TRP A 81 7.75 8.45 -4.45
N GLY A 82 7.72 7.23 -3.88
CA GLY A 82 8.63 6.15 -4.24
C GLY A 82 8.57 5.79 -5.73
N GLY A 83 7.38 5.82 -6.34
CA GLY A 83 7.19 5.52 -7.78
C GLY A 83 8.03 6.41 -8.71
N PRO A 84 7.82 7.75 -8.71
CA PRO A 84 8.63 8.70 -9.46
C PRO A 84 10.12 8.59 -9.15
N VAL A 85 10.51 8.44 -7.89
CA VAL A 85 11.93 8.31 -7.51
C VAL A 85 12.55 7.06 -8.16
N CYS A 86 11.88 5.91 -8.10
CA CYS A 86 12.36 4.68 -8.72
C CYS A 86 12.50 4.82 -10.24
N ILE A 87 11.52 5.42 -10.92
CA ILE A 87 11.55 5.62 -12.37
C ILE A 87 12.63 6.65 -12.75
N PHE A 88 12.81 7.70 -11.96
CA PHE A 88 13.86 8.68 -12.16
C PHE A 88 15.25 8.04 -12.04
N VAL A 89 15.49 7.26 -11.00
CA VAL A 89 16.76 6.52 -10.84
C VAL A 89 16.97 5.57 -12.03
N PHE A 90 15.93 4.83 -12.44
CA PHE A 90 16.00 3.98 -13.63
C PHE A 90 16.40 4.77 -14.89
N LEU A 91 15.73 5.90 -15.17
CA LEU A 91 16.01 6.75 -16.32
C LEU A 91 17.45 7.29 -16.30
N MET A 92 17.91 7.78 -15.15
CA MET A 92 19.27 8.29 -14.99
C MET A 92 20.33 7.20 -15.20
N THR A 93 20.10 5.98 -14.67
CA THR A 93 21.01 4.86 -14.90
C THR A 93 21.04 4.41 -16.35
N LEU A 94 19.90 4.46 -17.05
CA LEU A 94 19.81 4.12 -18.47
C LEU A 94 20.52 5.14 -19.37
N ILE A 95 20.40 6.43 -19.06
CA ILE A 95 21.13 7.50 -19.76
C ILE A 95 22.63 7.38 -19.46
N GLY A 96 23.01 7.24 -18.19
CA GLY A 96 24.41 7.12 -17.76
C GLY A 96 25.11 5.88 -18.30
N SER A 97 24.38 4.79 -18.56
CA SER A 97 24.93 3.57 -19.16
C SER A 97 24.94 3.57 -20.69
N SER A 98 24.58 4.70 -21.33
CA SER A 98 24.43 4.78 -22.79
C SER A 98 23.51 3.69 -23.36
N ASN A 99 22.36 3.46 -22.72
CA ASN A 99 21.38 2.40 -23.04
C ASN A 99 21.88 0.96 -22.85
N ASN A 100 22.97 0.74 -22.13
CA ASN A 100 23.37 -0.61 -21.73
C ASN A 100 22.43 -1.12 -20.61
N LEU A 101 21.55 -2.05 -20.96
CA LEU A 101 20.53 -2.61 -20.06
C LEU A 101 21.13 -3.39 -18.88
N THR A 102 22.23 -4.11 -19.11
CA THR A 102 22.91 -4.88 -18.05
C THR A 102 23.46 -3.95 -16.99
N THR A 103 24.17 -2.90 -17.42
CA THR A 103 24.72 -1.89 -16.50
C THR A 103 23.59 -1.13 -15.81
N ALA A 104 22.56 -0.70 -16.56
CA ALA A 104 21.42 0.02 -15.97
C ALA A 104 20.70 -0.83 -14.90
N TYR A 105 20.48 -2.12 -15.17
CA TYR A 105 19.86 -3.06 -14.23
C TYR A 105 20.69 -3.20 -12.93
N VAL A 106 22.01 -3.40 -13.04
CA VAL A 106 22.86 -3.53 -11.85
C VAL A 106 22.89 -2.22 -11.07
N SER A 107 23.02 -1.08 -11.77
CA SER A 107 23.07 0.24 -11.15
C SER A 107 21.76 0.59 -10.42
N VAL A 108 20.59 0.36 -11.04
CA VAL A 108 19.30 0.69 -10.40
C VAL A 108 19.07 -0.14 -9.14
N ASN A 109 19.35 -1.45 -9.17
CA ASN A 109 19.20 -2.30 -7.99
C ASN A 109 20.22 -1.93 -6.90
N THR A 110 21.47 -1.57 -7.27
CA THR A 110 22.50 -1.15 -6.31
C THR A 110 22.11 0.14 -5.60
N ILE A 111 21.67 1.16 -6.35
CA ILE A 111 21.24 2.45 -5.78
C ILE A 111 20.03 2.23 -4.87
N SER A 112 19.12 1.33 -5.23
CA SER A 112 17.92 1.03 -4.45
C SER A 112 18.21 0.44 -3.06
N VAL A 113 19.39 -0.18 -2.84
CA VAL A 113 19.78 -0.73 -1.53
C VAL A 113 20.17 0.35 -0.53
N LEU A 114 20.60 1.53 -0.99
CA LEU A 114 21.11 2.60 -0.12
C LEU A 114 20.06 3.09 0.87
N LEU A 115 18.81 3.27 0.41
CA LEU A 115 17.74 3.82 1.26
C LEU A 115 17.30 2.82 2.35
N PRO A 116 17.01 1.53 2.05
CA PRO A 116 16.77 0.52 3.09
C PRO A 116 17.93 0.34 4.06
N LEU A 117 19.18 0.41 3.58
CA LEU A 117 20.36 0.32 4.43
C LEU A 117 20.41 1.49 5.42
N PHE A 118 20.18 2.71 4.93
CA PHE A 118 20.10 3.90 5.76
C PHE A 118 19.00 3.76 6.82
N VAL A 119 17.78 3.38 6.43
CA VAL A 119 16.66 3.15 7.35
C VAL A 119 16.98 2.07 8.38
N PHE A 120 17.63 0.98 7.96
CA PHE A 120 18.05 -0.10 8.86
C PHE A 120 18.97 0.42 9.97
N LEU A 121 19.95 1.27 9.65
CA LEU A 121 20.86 1.86 10.64
C LEU A 121 20.13 2.74 11.66
N PHE A 122 19.13 3.50 11.23
CA PHE A 122 18.31 4.31 12.15
C PHE A 122 17.39 3.43 13.01
N ARG A 123 16.86 2.34 12.46
CA ARG A 123 16.00 1.39 13.20
C ARG A 123 16.72 0.66 14.33
N LEU A 124 18.05 0.54 14.27
CA LEU A 124 18.84 0.01 15.39
C LEU A 124 18.78 0.90 16.64
N ARG A 125 18.34 2.16 16.51
CA ARG A 125 18.27 3.15 17.60
C ARG A 125 16.86 3.68 17.87
N MET A 126 15.84 3.13 17.20
CA MET A 126 14.46 3.63 17.33
C MET A 126 13.79 3.04 18.58
N GLU A 127 13.18 3.90 19.39
CA GLU A 127 12.41 3.50 20.57
C GLU A 127 10.93 3.22 20.23
N ASP A 128 10.29 2.37 21.02
CA ASP A 128 8.86 2.04 20.89
C ASP A 128 7.97 3.21 21.38
N SER A 129 6.82 3.46 20.75
CA SER A 129 5.87 4.54 21.15
C SER A 129 5.30 4.31 22.56
N LYS A 130 4.86 5.37 23.26
CA LYS A 130 4.31 5.25 24.63
C LYS A 130 3.00 4.46 24.64
N LEU A 131 2.13 4.70 23.65
CA LEU A 131 0.91 3.93 23.47
C LEU A 131 1.20 2.45 23.23
N PHE A 132 2.19 2.12 22.39
CA PHE A 132 2.63 0.74 22.22
C PHE A 132 3.21 0.20 23.53
N GLN A 133 4.08 0.91 24.25
CA GLN A 133 4.63 0.43 25.51
C GLN A 133 3.56 0.15 26.58
N ARG A 134 2.49 0.95 26.64
CA ARG A 134 1.34 0.78 27.54
C ARG A 134 0.47 -0.42 27.16
N SER A 135 0.22 -0.59 25.87
CA SER A 135 -0.67 -1.65 25.37
C SER A 135 0.05 -2.94 24.96
N ASN A 136 1.39 -2.93 24.87
CA ASN A 136 2.20 -4.06 24.45
C ASN A 136 2.51 -4.97 25.64
N PHE A 137 2.11 -6.23 25.50
CA PHE A 137 2.20 -7.30 26.49
C PHE A 137 3.62 -7.80 26.75
N LYS A 138 4.63 -6.94 26.87
CA LYS A 138 6.00 -7.37 27.20
C LYS A 138 6.06 -8.10 28.57
N SER A 139 5.04 -7.97 29.41
CA SER A 139 4.92 -8.66 30.71
C SER A 139 3.83 -9.75 30.79
N THR A 140 3.42 -10.37 29.68
CA THR A 140 2.54 -11.56 29.77
C THR A 140 3.08 -12.71 28.92
N LYS A 141 4.04 -13.44 29.50
CA LYS A 141 4.46 -14.77 29.03
C LYS A 141 3.34 -15.82 29.09
N THR A 142 2.12 -15.49 29.53
CA THR A 142 1.22 -16.51 30.09
C THR A 142 -0.14 -16.67 29.38
N VAL A 143 -0.71 -15.66 28.71
CA VAL A 143 -2.03 -15.82 28.03
C VAL A 143 -2.13 -14.98 26.75
N SER A 144 -2.03 -15.63 25.58
CA SER A 144 -2.29 -14.98 24.30
C SER A 144 -3.78 -14.71 24.11
N ILE A 145 -4.13 -13.60 23.44
CA ILE A 145 -5.53 -13.31 23.11
C ILE A 145 -6.00 -14.32 22.05
N PRO A 146 -7.06 -15.11 22.32
CA PRO A 146 -7.51 -16.11 21.37
C PRO A 146 -8.08 -15.46 20.11
N LEU A 147 -7.54 -15.82 18.94
CA LEU A 147 -7.98 -15.33 17.62
C LEU A 147 -9.50 -15.50 17.40
N ARG A 148 -10.10 -16.52 18.00
CA ARG A 148 -11.54 -16.77 17.93
C ARG A 148 -12.36 -15.61 18.52
N LEU A 149 -11.93 -15.02 19.64
CA LEU A 149 -12.65 -13.90 20.27
C LEU A 149 -12.48 -12.62 19.45
N ILE A 150 -11.31 -12.41 18.87
CA ILE A 150 -11.02 -11.30 17.95
C ILE A 150 -11.93 -11.38 16.73
N LEU A 151 -11.95 -12.54 16.06
CA LEU A 151 -12.79 -12.75 14.88
C LEU A 151 -14.27 -12.62 15.24
N LYS A 152 -14.74 -13.21 16.33
CA LYS A 152 -16.16 -13.13 16.71
C LYS A 152 -16.65 -11.69 16.89
N ARG A 153 -15.83 -10.81 17.47
CA ARG A 153 -16.20 -9.40 17.70
C ARG A 153 -15.97 -8.53 16.47
N TYR A 154 -14.87 -8.71 15.75
CA TYR A 154 -14.41 -7.78 14.71
C TYR A 154 -14.50 -8.33 13.28
N TRP A 155 -15.15 -9.47 13.04
CA TRP A 155 -15.24 -10.04 11.68
C TRP A 155 -15.83 -9.08 10.66
N LEU A 156 -16.82 -8.25 11.04
CA LEU A 156 -17.46 -7.31 10.10
C LEU A 156 -16.51 -6.16 9.74
N ARG A 157 -15.79 -5.62 10.73
CA ARG A 157 -14.72 -4.63 10.50
C ARG A 157 -13.61 -5.22 9.63
N LEU A 158 -13.23 -6.48 9.87
CA LEU A 158 -12.21 -7.19 9.09
C LEU A 158 -12.66 -7.49 7.67
N ALA A 159 -13.92 -7.85 7.46
CA ALA A 159 -14.52 -8.01 6.14
C ALA A 159 -14.57 -6.68 5.39
N GLY A 160 -14.88 -5.58 6.08
CA GLY A 160 -14.84 -4.22 5.53
C GLY A 160 -13.43 -3.79 5.14
N THR A 161 -12.49 -3.76 6.08
CA THR A 161 -11.12 -3.31 5.84
C THR A 161 -10.38 -4.22 4.86
N GLY A 162 -10.46 -5.53 5.06
CA GLY A 162 -9.84 -6.53 4.20
C GLY A 162 -10.44 -6.58 2.81
N GLY A 163 -11.77 -6.51 2.70
CA GLY A 163 -12.48 -6.47 1.42
C GLY A 163 -12.18 -5.19 0.63
N ALA A 164 -12.13 -4.04 1.30
CA ALA A 164 -11.73 -2.78 0.70
C ALA A 164 -10.28 -2.81 0.20
N PHE A 165 -9.36 -3.37 1.00
CA PHE A 165 -7.97 -3.59 0.60
C PHE A 165 -7.87 -4.48 -0.63
N PHE A 166 -8.59 -5.62 -0.61
CA PHE A 166 -8.63 -6.56 -1.73
C PHE A 166 -9.11 -5.88 -3.01
N ILE A 167 -10.24 -5.19 -2.98
CA ILE A 167 -10.83 -4.54 -4.16
C ILE A 167 -9.91 -3.47 -4.74
N TYR A 168 -9.32 -2.63 -3.90
CA TYR A 168 -8.42 -1.59 -4.38
C TYR A 168 -7.14 -2.17 -4.99
N ASP A 169 -6.48 -3.09 -4.29
CA ASP A 169 -5.23 -3.70 -4.78
C ASP A 169 -5.47 -4.56 -6.03
N PHE A 170 -6.63 -5.22 -6.14
CA PHE A 170 -7.07 -5.99 -7.30
C PHE A 170 -7.09 -5.16 -8.58
N VAL A 171 -7.39 -3.86 -8.48
CA VAL A 171 -7.44 -2.96 -9.64
C VAL A 171 -6.14 -2.17 -9.79
N ASN A 172 -5.63 -1.60 -8.69
CA ASN A 172 -4.53 -0.64 -8.72
C ASN A 172 -3.19 -1.24 -9.18
N PHE A 173 -2.87 -2.47 -8.74
CA PHE A 173 -1.62 -3.14 -9.12
C PHE A 173 -1.57 -3.51 -10.61
N PRO A 174 -2.59 -4.19 -11.16
CA PRO A 174 -2.63 -4.49 -12.59
C PRO A 174 -2.64 -3.23 -13.45
N ASN A 175 -3.38 -2.20 -13.04
CA ASN A 175 -3.36 -0.90 -13.70
C ASN A 175 -1.94 -0.32 -13.75
N SER A 176 -1.24 -0.29 -12.63
CA SER A 176 0.14 0.19 -12.57
C SER A 176 1.06 -0.59 -13.52
N ILE A 177 0.95 -1.91 -13.60
CA ILE A 177 1.72 -2.75 -14.53
C ILE A 177 1.33 -2.45 -15.98
N MET A 178 0.03 -2.38 -16.27
CA MET A 178 -0.50 -2.15 -17.62
C MET A 178 -0.16 -0.76 -18.16
N SER A 179 -0.09 0.26 -17.31
CA SER A 179 0.25 1.63 -17.72
C SER A 179 1.55 1.67 -18.54
N SER A 180 2.59 1.00 -18.05
CA SER A 180 3.88 0.90 -18.75
C SER A 180 3.79 0.15 -20.07
N THR A 181 2.95 -0.89 -20.13
CA THR A 181 2.74 -1.69 -21.35
C THR A 181 1.97 -0.90 -22.40
N ILE A 182 0.93 -0.16 -22.00
CA ILE A 182 0.15 0.70 -22.88
C ILE A 182 1.06 1.81 -23.40
N ILE A 183 1.74 2.55 -22.54
CA ILE A 183 2.69 3.62 -22.96
C ILE A 183 3.74 3.07 -23.92
N ASN A 184 4.33 1.91 -23.65
CA ASN A 184 5.28 1.26 -24.57
C ASN A 184 4.67 0.94 -25.93
N SER A 185 3.38 0.59 -26.00
CA SER A 185 2.69 0.37 -27.28
C SER A 185 2.37 1.66 -28.04
N LEU A 186 2.27 2.80 -27.35
CA LEU A 186 1.97 4.10 -27.97
C LEU A 186 3.22 4.85 -28.44
N VAL A 187 4.38 4.64 -27.80
CA VAL A 187 5.63 5.34 -28.14
C VAL A 187 6.19 4.86 -29.49
N PRO A 188 6.36 5.74 -30.48
CA PRO A 188 6.98 5.39 -31.76
C PRO A 188 8.40 4.85 -31.57
N GLY A 189 8.73 3.74 -32.23
CA GLY A 189 10.05 3.11 -32.13
C GLY A 189 10.35 2.45 -30.77
N LYS A 190 9.41 2.48 -29.81
CA LYS A 190 9.52 1.83 -28.49
C LYS A 190 10.81 2.18 -27.74
N ALA A 191 11.27 3.42 -27.89
CA ALA A 191 12.47 3.91 -27.21
C ALA A 191 12.25 3.89 -25.69
N LEU A 192 13.03 3.06 -24.98
CA LEU A 192 12.85 2.80 -23.56
C LEU A 192 12.97 4.07 -22.69
N GLN A 193 13.85 5.01 -23.08
CA GLN A 193 13.98 6.30 -22.41
C GLN A 193 12.70 7.13 -22.50
N THR A 194 12.06 7.16 -23.67
CA THR A 194 10.81 7.89 -23.89
C THR A 194 9.65 7.25 -23.13
N VAL A 195 9.59 5.91 -23.10
CA VAL A 195 8.60 5.17 -22.29
C VAL A 195 8.78 5.49 -20.80
N ALA A 196 10.02 5.44 -20.30
CA ALA A 196 10.34 5.76 -18.91
C ALA A 196 10.00 7.22 -18.55
N LEU A 197 10.22 8.17 -19.47
CA LEU A 197 9.84 9.57 -19.28
C LEU A 197 8.33 9.74 -19.13
N TRP A 198 7.53 9.12 -20.00
CA TRP A 198 6.07 9.16 -19.88
C TRP A 198 5.57 8.47 -18.62
N GLN A 199 6.20 7.36 -18.21
CA GLN A 199 5.89 6.69 -16.95
C GLN A 199 6.24 7.55 -15.73
N LEU A 200 7.33 8.31 -15.80
CA LEU A 200 7.73 9.26 -14.75
C LEU A 200 6.67 10.35 -14.60
N ILE A 201 6.23 10.95 -15.72
CA ILE A 201 5.16 11.95 -15.72
C ILE A 201 3.88 11.38 -15.12
N LEU A 202 3.44 10.20 -15.57
CA LEU A 202 2.26 9.52 -15.04
C LEU A 202 2.36 9.30 -13.52
N SER A 203 3.52 8.86 -13.04
CA SER A 203 3.72 8.59 -11.62
C SER A 203 3.69 9.88 -10.78
N LEU A 204 4.21 10.99 -11.31
CA LEU A 204 4.12 12.30 -10.64
C LEU A 204 2.67 12.81 -10.53
N MET A 205 1.81 12.44 -11.49
CA MET A 205 0.39 12.81 -11.46
C MET A 205 -0.42 12.14 -10.35
N THR A 206 0.15 11.15 -9.65
CA THR A 206 -0.50 10.55 -8.47
C THR A 206 -0.41 11.44 -7.23
N LEU A 207 0.61 12.31 -7.12
CA LEU A 207 0.89 13.12 -5.94
C LEU A 207 -0.19 14.17 -5.62
N PRO A 208 -0.74 14.92 -6.60
CA PRO A 208 -1.83 15.86 -6.33
C PRO A 208 -3.02 15.21 -5.62
N GLY A 209 -3.41 14.01 -6.05
CA GLY A 209 -4.47 13.23 -5.43
C GLY A 209 -4.19 12.93 -3.96
N VAL A 210 -2.95 12.58 -3.61
CA VAL A 210 -2.57 12.36 -2.21
C VAL A 210 -2.72 13.63 -1.38
N PHE A 211 -2.29 14.80 -1.88
CA PHE A 211 -2.46 16.07 -1.15
C PHE A 211 -3.94 16.41 -0.93
N VAL A 212 -4.79 16.17 -1.93
CA VAL A 212 -6.24 16.31 -1.78
C VAL A 212 -6.77 15.31 -0.75
N GLY A 213 -6.30 14.07 -0.76
CA GLY A 213 -6.64 13.04 0.23
C GLY A 213 -6.28 13.46 1.66
N ILE A 214 -5.07 13.96 1.88
CA ILE A 214 -4.60 14.49 3.18
C ILE A 214 -5.56 15.57 3.71
N PHE A 215 -6.06 16.45 2.84
CA PHE A 215 -7.01 17.49 3.23
C PHE A 215 -8.43 16.94 3.50
N LEU A 216 -8.88 15.97 2.71
CA LEU A 216 -10.25 15.44 2.77
C LEU A 216 -10.49 14.48 3.95
N VAL A 217 -9.50 13.66 4.32
CA VAL A 217 -9.69 12.58 5.33
C VAL A 217 -10.22 13.08 6.68
N ASN A 218 -9.89 14.32 7.07
CA ASN A 218 -10.42 14.96 8.27
C ASN A 218 -11.66 15.83 8.02
N ARG A 219 -11.82 16.37 6.81
CA ARG A 219 -12.89 17.33 6.50
C ARG A 219 -14.24 16.67 6.23
N ILE A 220 -14.21 15.55 5.52
CA ILE A 220 -15.43 14.79 5.16
C ILE A 220 -15.43 13.39 5.77
N GLY A 221 -14.37 13.02 6.49
CA GLY A 221 -14.23 11.72 7.14
C GLY A 221 -13.66 10.62 6.23
N ARG A 222 -13.34 9.48 6.84
CA ARG A 222 -12.63 8.38 6.15
C ARG A 222 -13.53 7.66 5.17
N ARG A 223 -14.79 7.45 5.55
CA ARG A 223 -15.78 6.75 4.73
C ARG A 223 -16.01 7.48 3.41
N TRP A 224 -16.34 8.76 3.50
CA TRP A 224 -16.67 9.58 2.32
C TRP A 224 -15.48 9.85 1.43
N THR A 225 -14.29 10.06 2.00
CA THR A 225 -13.06 10.22 1.21
C THR A 225 -12.79 8.98 0.36
N GLY A 226 -12.95 7.77 0.92
CA GLY A 226 -12.82 6.53 0.17
C GLY A 226 -13.87 6.35 -0.94
N ILE A 227 -15.13 6.67 -0.66
CA ILE A 227 -16.22 6.63 -1.66
C ILE A 227 -15.94 7.59 -2.82
N LEU A 228 -15.49 8.82 -2.54
CA LEU A 228 -15.15 9.78 -3.59
C LEU A 228 -14.02 9.30 -4.49
N GLY A 229 -12.98 8.68 -3.93
CA GLY A 229 -11.88 8.15 -4.74
C GLY A 229 -12.29 6.96 -5.60
N PHE A 230 -13.08 6.02 -5.06
CA PHE A 230 -13.64 4.93 -5.85
C PHE A 230 -14.63 5.41 -6.92
N GLY A 231 -15.43 6.42 -6.61
CA GLY A 231 -16.29 7.10 -7.58
C GLY A 231 -15.50 7.77 -8.70
N GLY A 232 -14.35 8.35 -8.38
CA GLY A 232 -13.39 8.84 -9.37
C GLY A 232 -12.85 7.73 -10.28
N TYR A 233 -12.50 6.58 -9.70
CA TYR A 233 -12.07 5.39 -10.44
C TYR A 233 -13.15 4.86 -11.38
N LEU A 234 -14.41 4.84 -10.91
CA LEU A 234 -15.60 4.51 -11.71
C LEU A 234 -15.78 5.47 -12.88
N LEU A 235 -15.87 6.78 -12.61
CA LEU A 235 -16.16 7.79 -13.63
C LEU A 235 -15.03 7.90 -14.66
N VAL A 236 -13.79 8.08 -14.21
CA VAL A 236 -12.65 8.25 -15.12
C VAL A 236 -12.35 6.95 -15.85
N GLY A 237 -12.48 5.79 -15.19
CA GLY A 237 -12.34 4.48 -15.83
C GLY A 237 -13.34 4.28 -16.97
N LEU A 238 -14.62 4.64 -16.77
CA LEU A 238 -15.63 4.60 -17.84
C LEU A 238 -15.29 5.54 -18.99
N VAL A 239 -14.90 6.78 -18.68
CA VAL A 239 -14.52 7.77 -19.72
C VAL A 239 -13.35 7.24 -20.54
N VAL A 240 -12.26 6.80 -19.91
CA VAL A 240 -11.08 6.26 -20.60
C VAL A 240 -11.40 5.01 -21.40
N GLY A 241 -12.25 4.12 -20.87
CA GLY A 241 -12.70 2.93 -21.58
C GLY A 241 -13.51 3.25 -22.84
N CYS A 242 -14.41 4.23 -22.76
CA CYS A 242 -15.24 4.69 -23.88
C CYS A 242 -14.45 5.44 -24.94
N SER A 243 -13.54 6.35 -24.55
CA SER A 243 -12.74 7.16 -25.48
C SER A 243 -11.32 6.63 -25.69
N PHE A 244 -11.12 5.32 -25.52
CA PHE A 244 -9.79 4.71 -25.55
C PHE A 244 -9.11 4.89 -26.92
N ALA A 245 -9.86 4.77 -28.02
CA ALA A 245 -9.33 4.86 -29.37
C ALA A 245 -8.81 6.26 -29.71
N GLU A 246 -9.50 7.29 -29.22
CA GLU A 246 -9.16 8.69 -29.43
C GLU A 246 -7.99 9.10 -28.54
N ILE A 247 -8.04 8.72 -27.25
CA ILE A 247 -7.03 9.09 -26.26
C ILE A 247 -5.67 8.44 -26.56
N THR A 248 -5.65 7.21 -27.07
CA THR A 248 -4.40 6.51 -27.39
C THR A 248 -3.66 7.09 -28.60
N GLN A 249 -4.31 7.88 -29.45
CA GLN A 249 -3.63 8.61 -30.53
C GLN A 249 -2.77 9.76 -30.00
N VAL A 250 -3.05 10.24 -28.78
CA VAL A 250 -2.37 11.38 -28.16
C VAL A 250 -1.82 10.95 -26.80
N ILE A 251 -0.55 10.50 -26.76
CA ILE A 251 0.12 10.03 -25.53
C ILE A 251 -0.08 10.98 -24.32
N PRO A 252 0.06 12.32 -24.45
CA PRO A 252 -0.20 13.22 -23.33
C PRO A 252 -1.63 13.10 -22.78
N ALA A 253 -2.65 12.97 -23.64
CA ALA A 253 -4.04 12.83 -23.22
C ALA A 253 -4.25 11.53 -22.45
N PHE A 254 -3.62 10.43 -22.91
CA PHE A 254 -3.63 9.15 -22.21
C PHE A 254 -3.01 9.28 -20.82
N VAL A 255 -1.81 9.86 -20.74
CA VAL A 255 -1.09 10.03 -19.47
C VAL A 255 -1.87 10.92 -18.51
N VAL A 256 -2.51 11.99 -18.98
CA VAL A 256 -3.32 12.88 -18.13
C VAL A 256 -4.53 12.16 -17.57
N MET A 257 -5.29 11.45 -18.40
CA MET A 257 -6.51 10.77 -17.96
C MET A 257 -6.19 9.57 -17.05
N TYR A 258 -5.15 8.81 -17.38
CA TYR A 258 -4.68 7.72 -16.54
C TYR A 258 -4.13 8.23 -15.21
N GLY A 259 -3.34 9.31 -15.26
CA GLY A 259 -2.80 10.00 -14.08
C GLY A 259 -3.91 10.52 -13.17
N LEU A 260 -4.97 11.10 -13.74
CA LEU A 260 -6.16 11.54 -13.00
C LEU A 260 -6.87 10.38 -12.31
N MET A 261 -7.07 9.26 -13.02
CA MET A 261 -7.66 8.04 -12.44
C MET A 261 -6.86 7.55 -11.24
N GLN A 262 -5.53 7.46 -11.39
CA GLN A 262 -4.64 7.06 -10.30
C GLN A 262 -4.63 8.08 -9.15
N SER A 263 -4.63 9.38 -9.47
CA SER A 263 -4.73 10.46 -8.48
C SER A 263 -5.98 10.30 -7.61
N LEU A 264 -7.14 10.07 -8.22
CA LEU A 264 -8.40 9.90 -7.49
C LEU A 264 -8.42 8.60 -6.66
N GLY A 265 -7.82 7.52 -7.17
CA GLY A 265 -7.61 6.30 -6.39
C GLY A 265 -6.75 6.54 -5.15
N HIS A 266 -5.63 7.25 -5.29
CA HIS A 266 -4.74 7.56 -4.18
C HIS A 266 -5.28 8.63 -3.22
N MET A 267 -6.16 9.52 -3.70
CA MET A 267 -6.90 10.49 -2.89
C MET A 267 -7.89 9.80 -1.94
N GLY A 268 -8.63 8.80 -2.43
CA GLY A 268 -9.63 8.08 -1.63
C GLY A 268 -9.05 6.83 -0.98
N PRO A 269 -9.31 5.63 -1.56
CA PRO A 269 -8.89 4.37 -0.95
C PRO A 269 -7.40 4.30 -0.65
N GLY A 270 -6.53 4.87 -1.49
CA GLY A 270 -5.10 4.90 -1.20
C GLY A 270 -4.73 5.66 0.08
N ALA A 271 -5.50 6.69 0.46
CA ALA A 271 -5.33 7.43 1.71
C ALA A 271 -6.06 6.78 2.89
N THR A 272 -7.25 6.23 2.65
CA THR A 272 -8.14 5.80 3.73
C THR A 272 -7.97 4.34 4.15
N LEU A 273 -7.52 3.44 3.28
CA LEU A 273 -7.45 1.99 3.58
C LEU A 273 -6.60 1.66 4.81
N GLY A 274 -5.37 2.15 4.81
CA GLY A 274 -4.46 1.96 5.94
C GLY A 274 -5.01 2.64 7.20
N LEU A 275 -5.54 3.86 7.05
CA LEU A 275 -6.03 4.68 8.16
C LEU A 275 -7.22 4.02 8.87
N VAL A 276 -8.23 3.61 8.10
CA VAL A 276 -9.39 2.88 8.64
C VAL A 276 -8.94 1.57 9.27
N SER A 277 -7.97 0.87 8.68
CA SER A 277 -7.45 -0.37 9.24
C SER A 277 -6.65 -0.18 10.51
N THR A 278 -6.05 0.98 10.75
CA THR A 278 -5.43 1.28 12.05
C THR A 278 -6.44 1.76 13.08
N GLU A 279 -7.43 2.56 12.68
CA GLU A 279 -8.40 3.15 13.60
C GLU A 279 -9.52 2.18 14.01
N SER A 280 -9.82 1.17 13.21
CA SER A 280 -10.94 0.24 13.45
C SER A 280 -10.70 -0.79 14.56
N TYR A 281 -9.44 -0.94 15.00
CA TYR A 281 -9.04 -2.00 15.91
C TYR A 281 -8.36 -1.45 17.17
N PRO A 282 -8.57 -2.12 18.33
CA PRO A 282 -7.90 -1.78 19.55
C PRO A 282 -6.39 -2.04 19.46
N THR A 283 -5.60 -1.25 20.17
CA THR A 283 -4.13 -1.18 20.09
C THR A 283 -3.48 -2.55 20.23
N ALA A 284 -3.98 -3.38 21.15
CA ALA A 284 -3.50 -4.73 21.43
C ALA A 284 -3.50 -5.67 20.20
N ILE A 285 -4.46 -5.50 19.26
CA ILE A 285 -4.64 -6.38 18.10
C ILE A 285 -4.58 -5.64 16.77
N ARG A 286 -4.39 -4.32 16.79
CA ARG A 286 -4.35 -3.43 15.62
C ARG A 286 -3.34 -3.90 14.59
N GLY A 287 -2.12 -4.19 15.02
CA GLY A 287 -1.06 -4.69 14.14
C GLY A 287 -1.44 -5.99 13.43
N VAL A 288 -2.08 -6.93 14.13
CA VAL A 288 -2.49 -8.23 13.57
C VAL A 288 -3.66 -8.07 12.59
N CYS A 289 -4.70 -7.33 12.97
CA CYS A 289 -5.89 -7.15 12.11
C CYS A 289 -5.57 -6.31 10.87
N TYR A 290 -4.70 -5.30 11.00
CA TYR A 290 -4.17 -4.58 9.85
C TYR A 290 -3.30 -5.50 8.99
N ALA A 291 -2.39 -6.30 9.55
CA ALA A 291 -1.60 -7.24 8.77
C ALA A 291 -2.48 -8.23 7.97
N ILE A 292 -3.57 -8.74 8.56
CA ILE A 292 -4.55 -9.59 7.84
C ILE A 292 -5.22 -8.81 6.70
N SER A 293 -5.67 -7.58 6.95
CA SER A 293 -6.30 -6.74 5.92
C SER A 293 -5.35 -6.43 4.76
N ALA A 294 -4.09 -6.09 5.08
CA ALA A 294 -3.05 -5.83 4.09
C ALA A 294 -2.69 -7.10 3.30
N ALA A 295 -2.64 -8.27 3.95
CA ALA A 295 -2.41 -9.55 3.28
C ALA A 295 -3.53 -9.89 2.29
N LEU A 296 -4.79 -9.63 2.65
CA LEU A 296 -5.93 -9.74 1.72
C LEU A 296 -5.78 -8.76 0.55
N GLY A 297 -5.30 -7.54 0.79
CA GLY A 297 -4.93 -6.59 -0.28
C GLY A 297 -3.93 -7.19 -1.26
N LYS A 298 -2.82 -7.75 -0.77
CA LYS A 298 -1.80 -8.36 -1.64
C LYS A 298 -2.29 -9.61 -2.36
N ALA A 299 -3.17 -10.40 -1.74
CA ALA A 299 -3.88 -11.46 -2.44
C ALA A 299 -4.74 -10.88 -3.59
N GLY A 300 -5.46 -9.78 -3.35
CA GLY A 300 -6.19 -9.02 -4.37
C GLY A 300 -5.29 -8.58 -5.52
N ALA A 301 -4.12 -7.99 -5.24
CA ALA A 301 -3.16 -7.60 -6.26
C ALA A 301 -2.69 -8.77 -7.14
N ALA A 302 -2.39 -9.93 -6.53
CA ALA A 302 -1.97 -11.12 -7.25
C ALA A 302 -3.10 -11.64 -8.15
N VAL A 303 -4.30 -11.83 -7.60
CA VAL A 303 -5.46 -12.31 -8.37
C VAL A 303 -5.83 -11.33 -9.48
N GLY A 304 -5.83 -10.03 -9.19
CA GLY A 304 -6.10 -8.99 -10.18
C GLY A 304 -5.12 -9.03 -11.34
N THR A 305 -3.82 -9.24 -11.06
CA THR A 305 -2.79 -9.25 -12.11
C THR A 305 -2.96 -10.44 -13.05
N GLU A 306 -3.29 -11.61 -12.49
CA GLU A 306 -3.57 -12.82 -13.25
C GLU A 306 -4.89 -12.72 -14.04
N VAL A 307 -5.93 -12.04 -13.50
CA VAL A 307 -7.22 -11.87 -14.18
C VAL A 307 -7.17 -10.81 -15.28
N PHE A 308 -6.39 -9.74 -15.11
CA PHE A 308 -6.31 -8.65 -16.10
C PHE A 308 -5.59 -9.07 -17.39
N THR A 309 -4.65 -10.01 -17.30
CA THR A 309 -3.89 -10.52 -18.45
C THR A 309 -4.80 -11.14 -19.53
N PRO A 310 -5.65 -12.15 -19.24
CA PRO A 310 -6.54 -12.73 -20.24
C PRO A 310 -7.62 -11.74 -20.71
N ILE A 311 -8.06 -10.81 -19.88
CA ILE A 311 -9.00 -9.74 -20.29
C ILE A 311 -8.35 -8.88 -21.37
N LYS A 312 -7.11 -8.44 -21.14
CA LYS A 312 -6.35 -7.64 -22.10
C LYS A 312 -6.13 -8.40 -23.41
N GLU A 313 -5.78 -9.68 -23.35
CA GLU A 313 -5.46 -10.50 -24.52
C GLU A 313 -6.70 -10.85 -25.37
N ASN A 314 -7.83 -11.18 -24.74
CA ASN A 314 -9.02 -11.64 -25.45
C ASN A 314 -10.01 -10.52 -25.78
N LEU A 315 -10.17 -9.52 -24.91
CA LEU A 315 -11.16 -8.45 -25.07
C LEU A 315 -10.51 -7.13 -25.52
N GLY A 316 -9.23 -6.93 -25.19
CA GLY A 316 -8.46 -5.73 -25.52
C GLY A 316 -8.23 -4.79 -24.33
N GLN A 317 -7.22 -3.93 -24.46
CA GLN A 317 -6.77 -3.02 -23.38
C GLN A 317 -7.86 -2.09 -22.85
N ARG A 318 -8.84 -1.68 -23.67
CA ARG A 318 -9.94 -0.81 -23.22
C ARG A 318 -10.79 -1.45 -22.10
N TRP A 319 -10.93 -2.77 -22.10
CA TRP A 319 -11.80 -3.46 -21.15
C TRP A 319 -11.28 -3.46 -19.74
N THR A 320 -9.96 -3.34 -19.55
CA THR A 320 -9.38 -3.28 -18.20
C THR A 320 -9.84 -2.03 -17.45
N PHE A 321 -10.15 -0.94 -18.17
CA PHE A 321 -10.74 0.28 -17.59
C PHE A 321 -12.22 0.09 -17.20
N PHE A 322 -13.00 -0.64 -18.00
CA PHE A 322 -14.38 -1.00 -17.62
C PHE A 322 -14.41 -1.89 -16.38
N PHE A 323 -13.50 -2.87 -16.29
CA PHE A 323 -13.36 -3.70 -15.09
C PHE A 323 -12.94 -2.87 -13.88
N ALA A 324 -11.95 -1.99 -14.03
CA ALA A 324 -11.56 -1.06 -12.97
C ALA A 324 -12.75 -0.22 -12.48
N ALA A 325 -13.63 0.21 -13.40
CA ALA A 325 -14.81 0.98 -13.06
C ALA A 325 -15.85 0.17 -12.28
N ILE A 326 -16.13 -1.08 -12.69
CA ILE A 326 -17.03 -2.01 -11.98
C ILE A 326 -16.53 -2.26 -10.55
N PHE A 327 -15.24 -2.54 -10.39
CA PHE A 327 -14.64 -2.71 -9.06
C PHE A 327 -14.60 -1.41 -8.26
N GLY A 328 -14.54 -0.25 -8.92
CA GLY A 328 -14.78 1.05 -8.28
C GLY A 328 -16.17 1.12 -7.64
N ALA A 329 -17.23 0.73 -8.36
CA ALA A 329 -18.58 0.68 -7.80
C ALA A 329 -18.72 -0.31 -6.63
N PHE A 330 -18.10 -1.50 -6.71
CA PHE A 330 -18.04 -2.43 -5.59
C PHE A 330 -17.28 -1.85 -4.39
N GLY A 331 -16.17 -1.16 -4.63
CA GLY A 331 -15.41 -0.46 -3.59
C GLY A 331 -16.25 0.60 -2.87
N MET A 332 -17.05 1.38 -3.62
CA MET A 332 -18.01 2.32 -3.03
C MET A 332 -19.04 1.61 -2.14
N ALA A 333 -19.59 0.47 -2.59
CA ALA A 333 -20.55 -0.29 -1.81
C ALA A 333 -19.93 -0.83 -0.50
N VAL A 334 -18.70 -1.36 -0.55
CA VAL A 334 -17.99 -1.83 0.65
C VAL A 334 -17.75 -0.67 1.63
N TYR A 335 -17.31 0.50 1.14
CA TYR A 335 -17.14 1.67 1.99
C TYR A 335 -18.45 2.16 2.60
N TRP A 336 -19.55 2.10 1.84
CA TRP A 336 -20.86 2.52 2.32
C TRP A 336 -21.39 1.63 3.44
N PHE A 337 -21.32 0.30 3.26
CA PHE A 337 -21.98 -0.66 4.15
C PHE A 337 -21.08 -1.19 5.28
N LEU A 338 -19.77 -1.36 5.05
CA LEU A 338 -18.89 -2.11 5.96
C LEU A 338 -17.84 -1.26 6.66
N ILE A 339 -17.48 -0.10 6.12
CA ILE A 339 -16.45 0.77 6.71
C ILE A 339 -17.09 1.75 7.70
N GLU A 340 -16.76 1.66 8.98
CA GLU A 340 -17.15 2.64 10.00
C GLU A 340 -16.27 3.90 9.92
N ASP A 341 -16.85 5.07 10.13
CA ASP A 341 -16.09 6.33 10.15
C ASP A 341 -15.53 6.57 11.56
N MET A 342 -14.23 6.36 11.72
CA MET A 342 -13.51 6.50 13.00
C MET A 342 -12.84 7.88 13.17
N THR A 343 -13.30 8.90 12.43
CA THR A 343 -12.70 10.24 12.42
C THR A 343 -12.61 10.88 13.80
N GLU A 344 -13.67 10.77 14.59
CA GLU A 344 -13.77 11.34 15.95
C GLU A 344 -13.71 10.26 17.04
N ALA A 345 -13.35 9.02 16.68
CA ALA A 345 -13.36 7.91 17.61
C ALA A 345 -12.19 8.01 18.61
N ASP A 346 -12.51 7.85 19.89
CA ASP A 346 -11.54 7.69 20.97
C ASP A 346 -11.01 6.24 20.98
N LEU A 347 -9.74 6.08 20.63
CA LEU A 347 -9.09 4.76 20.57
C LEU A 347 -8.92 4.14 21.97
N LEU A 348 -8.78 4.96 23.01
CA LEU A 348 -8.67 4.47 24.38
C LEU A 348 -10.01 3.92 24.89
N ALA A 349 -11.12 4.54 24.48
CA ALA A 349 -12.45 4.03 24.77
C ALA A 349 -12.67 2.64 24.13
N GLU A 350 -12.23 2.45 22.89
CA GLU A 350 -12.29 1.15 22.21
C GLU A 350 -11.38 0.11 22.89
N ASP A 351 -10.18 0.50 23.32
CA ASP A 351 -9.27 -0.38 24.07
C ASP A 351 -9.91 -0.88 25.38
N LYS A 352 -10.57 0.01 26.14
CA LYS A 352 -11.33 -0.35 27.35
C LYS A 352 -12.52 -1.27 27.04
N ALA A 353 -13.28 -0.96 25.99
CA ALA A 353 -14.41 -1.77 25.57
C ALA A 353 -13.99 -3.18 25.13
N PHE A 354 -12.82 -3.30 24.51
CA PHE A 354 -12.24 -4.58 24.14
C PHE A 354 -11.78 -5.37 25.37
N GLU A 355 -11.15 -4.71 26.34
CA GLU A 355 -10.73 -5.33 27.59
C GLU A 355 -11.90 -5.96 28.35
N MET A 356 -13.00 -5.21 28.52
CA MET A 356 -14.19 -5.69 29.20
C MET A 356 -14.74 -6.96 28.55
N TYR A 357 -14.80 -7.01 27.23
CA TYR A 357 -15.25 -8.18 26.48
C TYR A 357 -14.31 -9.39 26.64
N LEU A 358 -13.00 -9.16 26.70
CA LEU A 358 -12.06 -10.24 26.97
C LEU A 358 -12.30 -10.82 28.37
N ARG A 359 -12.47 -9.96 29.38
CA ARG A 359 -12.76 -10.38 30.76
C ARG A 359 -14.09 -11.15 30.85
N GLU A 360 -15.15 -10.69 30.18
CA GLU A 360 -16.44 -11.37 30.10
C GLU A 360 -16.35 -12.78 29.47
N ASN A 361 -15.41 -12.99 28.55
CA ASN A 361 -15.19 -14.27 27.89
C ASN A 361 -14.11 -15.12 28.59
N GLY A 362 -13.78 -14.81 29.85
CA GLY A 362 -12.89 -15.60 30.70
C GLY A 362 -11.40 -15.41 30.43
N TRP A 363 -11.00 -14.32 29.76
CA TRP A 363 -9.59 -13.96 29.63
C TRP A 363 -9.07 -13.31 30.91
N SER A 364 -8.03 -13.89 31.50
CA SER A 364 -7.46 -13.49 32.79
C SER A 364 -6.11 -12.78 32.66
N GLY A 365 -5.83 -12.17 31.50
CA GLY A 365 -4.60 -11.40 31.31
C GLY A 365 -4.72 -9.99 31.90
N GLU A 366 -3.59 -9.39 32.26
CA GLU A 366 -3.51 -7.99 32.66
C GLU A 366 -3.15 -7.13 31.43
N MET A 367 -3.97 -6.11 31.15
CA MET A 367 -3.56 -4.98 30.33
C MET A 367 -2.88 -3.96 31.26
N LEU A 368 -1.71 -3.44 30.88
CA LEU A 368 -0.96 -2.44 31.64
C LEU A 368 -1.69 -1.07 31.59
N GLY A 369 -2.86 -1.01 32.24
CA GLY A 369 -3.71 0.17 32.35
C GLY A 369 -3.93 0.69 33.77
N GLU A 370 -3.48 -0.04 34.81
CA GLU A 370 -3.71 0.35 36.22
C GLU A 370 -2.45 0.76 37.00
N ALA A 371 -1.35 1.14 36.35
CA ALA A 371 -0.17 1.63 37.05
C ALA A 371 0.41 2.91 36.44
N GLN A 372 -0.29 4.02 36.63
CA GLN A 372 0.24 5.36 36.93
C GLN A 372 -0.86 6.43 36.72
N GLU A 373 -1.95 6.35 37.47
CA GLU A 373 -2.57 7.58 37.97
C GLU A 373 -1.79 8.00 39.21
N VAL A 374 -1.13 9.15 39.11
CA VAL A 374 -0.73 10.03 40.22
C VAL A 374 0.11 9.41 41.34
N ALA A 375 1.41 9.68 41.30
CA ALA A 375 2.19 10.03 42.50
C ALA A 375 3.20 11.12 42.14
#